data_AF-A0A966RN62-F1
#
_entry.id   AF-A0A966RN62-F1
#
_cell.length_a   1.000
_cell.length_b   1.000
_cell.length_c   1.000
_cell.angle_alpha   90.00
_cell.angle_beta   90.00
_cell.angle_gamma   90.00
#
_symmetry.space_group_name_H-M   'P 1'
#
loop_
_entity.id
_entity.type
_entity.pdbx_description
1 polymer ?
#
loop_
_entity_poly.entity_id
_entity_poly.type
_entity_poly.pdbx_seq_one_letter_code
_entity_poly.pdbx_strand_id
1 'polypeptide(L)' 'MFLFTASEKDVFEGVSTLDTTTRTIAPFTKIKVGSVIEVFIEKSDQQSVVIETNSNLTDQVLTTVNQNTLEV' A
#
# COMPACT_ATOMS: atom_id res chain seq x y z
N MET A 1 -38.16 -14.40 4.10
CA MET A 1 -36.91 -14.98 3.58
C MET A 1 -36.01 -13.81 3.23
N PHE A 2 -35.00 -13.53 4.04
CA PHE A 2 -34.07 -12.42 3.81
C PHE A 2 -32.77 -13.00 3.23
N LEU A 3 -32.43 -12.60 2.01
CA LEU A 3 -31.15 -12.93 1.39
C LEU A 3 -30.13 -11.91 1.88
N PHE A 4 -29.17 -12.35 2.69
CA PHE A 4 -27.97 -11.59 2.97
C PHE A 4 -26.99 -11.86 1.83
N THR A 5 -26.88 -10.93 0.88
CA THR A 5 -25.74 -10.95 -0.07
C THR A 5 -24.54 -10.38 0.67
N ALA A 6 -23.60 -11.25 1.03
CA ALA A 6 -22.25 -10.81 1.40
C ALA A 6 -21.67 -10.07 0.18
N SER A 7 -21.25 -8.83 0.37
CA SER A 7 -20.46 -8.12 -0.64
C SER A 7 -19.19 -8.93 -0.88
N GLU A 8 -19.03 -9.50 -2.08
CA GLU A 8 -17.75 -10.09 -2.47
C GLU A 8 -16.67 -9.02 -2.27
N LYS A 9 -15.57 -9.42 -1.64
CA LYS A 9 -14.36 -8.60 -1.58
C LYS A 9 -13.82 -8.54 -3.00
N ASP A 10 -13.72 -7.36 -3.59
CA ASP A 10 -13.14 -7.23 -4.93
C ASP A 10 -11.72 -7.83 -4.93
N VAL A 11 -11.54 -8.95 -5.64
CA VAL A 11 -10.24 -9.55 -5.86
C VAL A 11 -9.70 -8.98 -7.17
N PHE A 12 -8.65 -8.18 -7.07
CA PHE A 12 -8.00 -7.61 -8.24
C PHE A 12 -6.81 -8.50 -8.65
N GLU A 13 -6.86 -9.03 -9.86
CA GLU A 13 -5.71 -9.73 -10.44
C GLU A 13 -4.70 -8.71 -10.99
N GLY A 14 -3.43 -8.90 -10.67
CA GLY A 14 -2.34 -8.05 -11.17
C GLY A 14 -1.96 -8.40 -12.61
N VAL A 15 -1.66 -7.37 -13.41
CA VAL A 15 -1.10 -7.56 -14.77
C VAL A 15 0.41 -7.71 -14.73
N SER A 16 1.04 -8.34 -15.73
CA SER A 16 2.49 -8.57 -15.74
C SER A 16 3.37 -7.31 -15.74
N THR A 17 2.80 -6.14 -16.06
CA THR A 17 3.52 -4.86 -16.07
C THR A 17 3.60 -4.29 -14.66
N LEU A 18 4.80 -3.90 -14.25
CA LEU A 18 5.05 -3.23 -12.98
C LEU A 18 5.17 -1.72 -13.19
N ASP A 19 4.59 -0.94 -12.29
CA ASP A 19 4.77 0.50 -12.18
C ASP A 19 5.44 0.86 -10.86
N THR A 20 6.31 1.87 -10.90
CA THR A 20 6.95 2.45 -9.72
C THR A 20 6.42 3.85 -9.47
N THR A 21 5.89 4.10 -8.26
CA THR A 21 5.39 5.42 -7.86
C THR A 21 6.03 5.86 -6.54
N THR A 22 6.55 7.08 -6.53
CA THR A 22 7.04 7.75 -5.31
C THR A 22 5.92 8.59 -4.72
N ARG A 23 5.58 8.36 -3.45
CA ARG A 23 4.59 9.14 -2.71
C ARG A 23 5.28 10.06 -1.70
N THR A 24 4.89 11.32 -1.71
CA THR A 24 5.20 12.26 -0.61
C THR A 24 4.28 11.93 0.55
N ILE A 25 4.87 11.56 1.69
CA ILE A 25 4.11 11.20 2.90
C ILE A 25 4.57 12.05 4.08
N ALA A 26 3.71 12.16 5.10
CA ALA A 26 4.06 12.84 6.34
C ALA A 26 5.20 12.09 7.06
N PRO A 27 5.98 12.77 7.91
CA PRO A 27 7.00 12.09 8.71
C PRO A 27 6.42 11.00 9.61
N PHE A 28 7.14 9.89 9.74
CA PHE A 28 6.77 8.74 10.56
C PHE A 28 7.99 8.15 11.28
N THR A 29 7.75 7.37 12.35
CA THR A 29 8.81 6.66 13.10
C THR A 29 8.56 5.16 13.25
N LYS A 30 7.38 4.70 12.85
CA LYS A 30 6.97 3.30 12.89
C LYS A 30 6.41 2.89 11.54
N ILE A 31 6.55 1.61 11.19
CA ILE A 31 6.02 1.03 9.97
C ILE A 31 5.19 -0.19 10.36
N LYS A 32 3.98 -0.28 9.80
CA LYS A 32 3.05 -1.40 9.94
C LYS A 32 2.60 -1.85 8.56
N VAL A 33 2.75 -3.15 8.30
CA VAL A 33 2.50 -3.76 7.00
C VAL A 33 1.43 -4.84 7.12
N GLY A 34 0.40 -4.77 6.27
CA GLY A 34 -0.79 -5.63 6.37
C GLY A 34 -0.82 -6.86 5.46
N SER A 35 0.16 -7.06 4.57
CA SER A 35 0.06 -8.01 3.44
C SER A 35 1.38 -8.74 3.14
N VAL A 36 1.36 -9.64 2.16
CA VAL A 36 2.56 -10.26 1.57
C VAL A 36 3.25 -9.20 0.72
N ILE A 37 4.17 -8.44 1.32
CA ILE A 37 4.94 -7.41 0.63
C ILE A 37 6.43 -7.58 0.96
N GLU A 38 7.29 -7.22 0.01
CA GLU A 38 8.72 -7.05 0.25
C GLU A 38 8.98 -5.60 0.65
N VAL A 39 9.78 -5.39 1.70
CA VAL A 39 10.05 -4.05 2.26
C VAL A 39 11.53 -3.78 2.28
N PHE A 40 11.92 -2.66 1.66
CA PHE A 40 13.26 -2.11 1.75
C PHE A 40 13.22 -0.82 2.57
N ILE A 41 14.11 -0.73 3.56
CA ILE A 41 14.19 0.43 4.46
C ILE A 41 15.58 1.03 4.33
N GLU A 42 15.62 2.30 3.93
CA GLU A 42 16.83 3.11 3.89
C GLU A 42 16.69 4.32 4.82
N LYS A 43 17.76 4.64 5.55
CA LYS A 43 17.79 5.85 6.38
C LYS A 43 18.30 7.02 5.53
N SER A 44 17.49 8.06 5.42
CA SER A 44 17.82 9.31 4.73
C SER A 44 17.34 10.52 5.54
N ASP A 45 17.85 11.71 5.22
CA ASP A 45 17.39 12.99 5.77
C ASP A 45 15.98 13.36 5.27
N GLN A 46 15.55 12.75 4.15
CA GLN A 46 14.22 12.89 3.57
C GLN A 46 13.47 11.56 3.63
N GLN A 47 12.20 11.60 4.05
CA GLN A 47 11.34 10.43 4.06
C GLN A 47 10.47 10.39 2.79
N SER A 48 10.45 9.25 2.14
CA SER A 48 9.60 8.95 0.99
C SER A 48 9.17 7.48 1.03
N VAL A 49 8.11 7.17 0.30
CA VAL A 49 7.69 5.77 0.05
C VAL A 49 7.68 5.55 -1.44
N VAL A 50 8.40 4.53 -1.87
CA VAL A 50 8.40 4.05 -3.25
C VAL A 50 7.61 2.75 -3.28
N ILE A 51 6.63 2.67 -4.16
CA ILE A 51 5.77 1.50 -4.33
C ILE A 51 6.02 0.94 -5.72
N GLU A 52 6.36 -0.33 -5.79
CA GLU A 52 6.44 -1.11 -7.02
C GLU A 52 5.37 -2.19 -6.98
N THR A 53 4.45 -2.18 -7.93
CA THR A 53 3.33 -3.14 -8.00
C THR A 53 2.82 -3.25 -9.43
N ASN A 54 1.87 -4.14 -9.68
CA ASN A 54 1.24 -4.23 -10.99
C ASN A 54 0.55 -2.91 -11.34
N SER A 55 0.72 -2.42 -12.57
CA SER A 55 0.28 -1.07 -12.98
C SER A 55 -1.21 -0.80 -12.69
N ASN A 56 -2.07 -1.82 -12.79
CA ASN A 56 -3.51 -1.71 -12.50
C ASN A 56 -3.87 -1.72 -11.00
N LEU A 57 -2.91 -2.00 -10.12
CA LEU A 57 -3.09 -2.10 -8.67
C LEU A 57 -2.46 -0.94 -7.90
N THR A 58 -1.73 -0.04 -8.56
CA THR A 58 -1.04 1.09 -7.91
C THR A 58 -1.97 1.94 -7.05
N ASP A 59 -3.18 2.20 -7.51
CA ASP A 59 -4.20 2.97 -6.78
C ASP A 59 -4.88 2.18 -5.65
N GLN A 60 -4.77 0.84 -5.67
CA GLN A 60 -5.30 -0.05 -4.63
C GLN A 60 -4.33 -0.18 -3.44
N VAL A 61 -3.06 0.16 -3.62
CA VAL A 61 -2.10 0.20 -2.50
C VAL A 61 -2.40 1.45 -1.67
N LEU A 62 -2.95 1.25 -0.48
CA LEU A 62 -3.18 2.33 0.48
C LEU A 62 -1.90 2.61 1.26
N THR A 63 -1.60 3.89 1.46
CA THR A 63 -0.43 4.30 2.24
C THR A 63 -0.82 5.52 3.03
N THR A 64 -0.79 5.43 4.35
CA THR A 64 -1.17 6.54 5.22
C THR A 64 -0.28 6.60 6.45
N VAL A 65 -0.15 7.79 7.02
CA VAL A 65 0.55 7.97 8.29
C VAL A 65 -0.49 8.30 9.36
N ASN A 66 -0.67 7.39 10.31
CA ASN A 66 -1.57 7.55 11.45
C ASN A 66 -0.79 7.40 12.75
N GLN A 67 -0.92 8.36 13.67
CA GLN A 67 -0.22 8.37 14.96
C GLN A 67 1.29 8.05 14.83
N ASN A 68 1.97 8.72 13.88
CA ASN A 68 3.40 8.57 13.61
C ASN A 68 3.81 7.16 13.10
N THR A 69 2.83 6.37 12.64
CA THR A 69 3.00 5.05 12.04
C THR A 69 2.60 5.09 10.58
N LEU A 70 3.53 4.74 9.69
CA LEU A 70 3.24 4.43 8.30
C LEU A 70 2.49 3.10 8.23
N GLU A 71 1.27 3.12 7.73
CA GLU A 71 0.46 1.94 7.44
C GLU A 71 0.44 1.70 5.93
N VAL A 72 0.85 0.48 5.54
CA VAL A 72 0.90 -0.01 4.15
C VAL A 72 0.20 -1.36 4.04
#